data_AF-A0A553P5H8-F1
#
_entry.id   AF-A0A553P5H8-F1
#
_cell.length_a   1.000
_cell.length_b   1.000
_cell.length_c   1.000
_cell.angle_alpha   90.00
_cell.angle_beta   90.00
_cell.angle_gamma   90.00
#
_symmetry.space_group_name_H-M   'P 1'
#
loop_
_entity.id
_entity.type
_entity.pdbx_description
1 polymer ?
#
loop_
_entity_poly.entity_id
_entity_poly.type
_entity_poly.pdbx_seq_one_letter_code
_entity_poly.pdbx_strand_id
1 'polypeptide(L)'
;MTTDAILRLATDPVLPFCPLDVALDVQNKLKDDPLSQPDLLEKAASLRESSAFFQSELMRPANDPKERDPAHVRMLNDVLRDLEKGFLIPNPPPGFY
;
A
#
# COMPACT_ATOMS: atom_id res chain seq x y z
N MET A 1 7.11 9.07 -15.88
CA MET A 1 5.65 9.16 -15.69
C MET A 1 5.01 9.50 -17.03
N THR A 2 3.94 8.82 -17.42
CA THR A 2 3.20 9.09 -18.66
C THR A 2 2.03 10.04 -18.38
N THR A 3 1.53 10.75 -19.39
CA THR A 3 0.35 11.64 -19.26
C THR A 3 -0.88 10.89 -18.73
N ASP A 4 -1.05 9.63 -19.15
CA ASP A 4 -2.12 8.75 -18.67
C ASP A 4 -2.05 8.50 -17.16
N ALA A 5 -0.85 8.24 -16.63
CA ALA A 5 -0.65 8.05 -15.19
C ALA A 5 -0.99 9.30 -14.39
N ILE A 6 -0.64 10.49 -14.89
CA ILE A 6 -0.97 11.77 -14.25
C ILE A 6 -2.49 12.01 -14.26
N LEU A 7 -3.14 11.76 -15.41
CA LEU A 7 -4.59 11.91 -15.54
C LEU A 7 -5.29 11.03 -14.51
N ARG A 8 -4.97 9.74 -14.48
CA ARG A 8 -5.54 8.79 -13.52
C ARG A 8 -5.30 9.19 -12.07
N LEU A 9 -4.11 9.65 -11.72
CA LEU A 9 -3.81 10.14 -10.38
C LEU A 9 -4.67 11.35 -9.98
N ALA A 10 -5.01 12.22 -10.92
CA ALA A 10 -5.78 13.42 -10.69
C ALA A 10 -7.30 13.20 -10.76
N THR A 11 -7.77 12.17 -11.47
CA THR A 11 -9.20 11.98 -11.77
C THR A 11 -9.83 10.73 -11.17
N ASP A 12 -9.05 9.68 -10.87
CA ASP A 12 -9.59 8.46 -10.32
C ASP A 12 -10.12 8.76 -8.89
N PRO A 13 -11.33 8.27 -8.53
CA PRO A 13 -11.93 8.54 -7.22
C PRO A 13 -11.09 7.96 -6.08
N VAL A 14 -10.45 6.82 -6.34
CA VAL A 14 -9.50 6.14 -5.44
C VAL A 14 -8.13 6.20 -6.11
N LEU A 15 -7.08 6.52 -5.36
CA LEU A 15 -5.72 6.59 -5.91
C LEU A 15 -5.33 5.26 -6.56
N PRO A 16 -4.71 5.27 -7.76
CA PRO A 16 -4.44 4.06 -8.55
C PRO A 16 -3.20 3.30 -8.05
N PHE A 17 -3.14 3.01 -6.74
CA PHE A 17 -2.07 2.26 -6.09
C PHE A 17 -2.59 0.90 -5.60
N CYS A 18 -1.73 -0.12 -5.63
CA CYS A 18 -2.03 -1.47 -5.18
C CYS A 18 -1.19 -1.81 -3.93
N PRO A 19 -1.71 -1.60 -2.71
CA PRO A 19 -1.00 -1.93 -1.47
C PRO A 19 -0.66 -3.42 -1.36
N LEU A 20 -1.48 -4.28 -1.95
CA LEU A 20 -1.24 -5.74 -1.96
C LEU A 20 0.02 -6.10 -2.76
N ASP A 21 0.30 -5.41 -3.87
CA ASP A 21 1.52 -5.66 -4.66
C ASP A 21 2.78 -5.35 -3.85
N VAL A 22 2.77 -4.27 -3.06
CA VAL A 22 3.86 -3.92 -2.15
C VAL A 22 4.04 -5.00 -1.08
N ALA A 23 2.96 -5.46 -0.46
CA ALA A 23 3.03 -6.49 0.57
C ALA A 23 3.55 -7.83 0.03
N LEU A 24 3.15 -8.20 -1.20
CA LEU A 24 3.65 -9.39 -1.88
C LEU A 24 5.14 -9.26 -2.23
N ASP A 25 5.58 -8.09 -2.69
CA ASP A 25 7.00 -7.82 -2.96
C ASP A 25 7.84 -7.95 -1.67
N VAL A 26 7.38 -7.38 -0.55
CA VAL A 26 8.02 -7.54 0.77
C VAL A 26 8.13 -9.02 1.15
N GLN A 27 7.05 -9.80 1.03
CA GLN A 27 7.07 -11.23 1.34
C GLN A 27 8.05 -12.01 0.46
N ASN A 28 8.05 -11.72 -0.85
CA ASN A 28 8.93 -12.40 -1.80
C ASN A 28 10.40 -12.11 -1.51
N LYS A 29 10.74 -10.87 -1.14
CA LYS A 29 12.10 -10.48 -0.76
C LYS A 29 12.60 -11.20 0.50
N LEU A 30 11.71 -11.54 1.43
CA LEU A 30 12.07 -12.21 2.69
C LEU A 30 12.15 -13.73 2.58
N LYS A 31 11.49 -14.35 1.59
CA LYS A 31 11.34 -15.81 1.47
C LYS A 31 12.67 -16.57 1.35
N ASP A 32 13.65 -15.96 0.68
CA ASP A 32 14.97 -16.57 0.41
C ASP A 32 16.11 -15.80 1.10
N ASP A 33 15.79 -14.89 2.03
CA ASP A 33 16.78 -14.10 2.77
C ASP A 33 17.29 -14.89 3.99
N PRO A 34 18.60 -15.22 4.06
CA PRO A 34 19.18 -15.94 5.19
C PRO A 34 19.14 -15.16 6.51
N LEU A 35 18.88 -13.86 6.48
CA LEU A 35 18.74 -12.99 7.66
C LEU A 35 17.29 -12.89 8.17
N SER A 36 16.32 -13.44 7.44
CA SER A 36 14.90 -13.43 7.82
C SER A 36 14.66 -14.11 9.16
N GLN A 37 14.22 -13.32 10.14
CA GLN A 37 13.78 -13.83 11.43
C GLN A 37 12.30 -14.22 11.40
N PRO A 38 11.86 -15.21 12.21
CA PRO A 38 10.45 -15.62 12.28
C PRO A 38 9.49 -14.45 12.53
N ASP A 39 9.84 -13.53 13.43
CA ASP A 39 9.04 -12.35 13.75
C ASP A 39 8.85 -11.43 12.53
N LEU A 40 9.89 -11.29 11.70
CA LEU A 40 9.83 -10.47 10.48
C LEU A 40 8.92 -11.12 9.42
N LEU A 41 8.96 -12.45 9.30
CA LEU A 41 8.06 -13.21 8.43
C LEU A 41 6.61 -13.10 8.89
N GLU A 42 6.35 -13.12 10.19
CA GLU A 42 5.01 -12.89 10.76
C GLU A 42 4.50 -11.47 10.45
N LYS A 43 5.35 -10.45 10.60
CA LYS A 43 5.00 -9.07 10.22
C LYS A 43 4.70 -8.94 8.74
N ALA A 44 5.48 -9.60 7.87
CA ALA A 44 5.22 -9.62 6.44
C ALA A 44 3.92 -10.36 6.09
N ALA A 45 3.59 -11.44 6.81
CA ALA A 45 2.30 -12.12 6.70
C ALA A 45 1.12 -11.19 7.06
N SER A 46 1.23 -10.50 8.20
CA SER A 46 0.22 -9.54 8.68
C SER A 46 0.05 -8.34 7.73
N LEU A 47 1.15 -7.84 7.15
CA LEU A 47 1.10 -6.77 6.14
C LEU A 47 0.31 -7.19 4.90
N ARG A 48 0.51 -8.42 4.41
CA ARG A 48 -0.25 -8.96 3.26
C ARG A 48 -1.72 -9.14 3.58
N GLU A 49 -2.06 -9.70 4.74
CA GLU A 49 -3.45 -9.88 5.15
C GLU A 49 -4.16 -8.52 5.25
N SER A 50 -3.54 -7.55 5.92
CA SER A 50 -4.06 -6.19 6.07
C SER A 50 -4.21 -5.50 4.71
N SER A 51 -3.24 -5.66 3.82
CA SER A 51 -3.27 -5.08 2.47
C SER A 51 -4.34 -5.73 1.58
N ALA A 52 -4.58 -7.04 1.71
CA ALA A 52 -5.63 -7.74 0.99
C ALA A 52 -7.02 -7.31 1.47
N PHE A 53 -7.20 -7.17 2.78
CA PHE A 53 -8.43 -6.63 3.37
C PHE A 53 -8.67 -5.20 2.88
N PHE A 54 -7.65 -4.34 2.99
CA PHE A 54 -7.76 -2.96 2.55
C PHE A 54 -8.06 -2.85 1.05
N GLN A 55 -7.43 -3.67 0.21
CA GLN A 55 -7.74 -3.74 -1.23
C GLN A 55 -9.23 -4.02 -1.47
N SER A 56 -9.86 -4.89 -0.68
CA SER A 56 -11.29 -5.18 -0.84
C SER A 56 -12.19 -3.98 -0.52
N GLU A 57 -11.77 -3.12 0.41
CA GLU A 57 -12.46 -1.88 0.75
C GLU A 57 -12.25 -0.79 -0.32
N LEU A 58 -11.09 -0.76 -0.99
CA LEU A 58 -10.82 0.15 -2.11
C LEU A 58 -11.68 -0.15 -3.35
N MET A 59 -11.89 -1.44 -3.63
CA MET A 59 -12.54 -1.88 -4.88
C MET A 59 -13.99 -1.43 -4.99
N ARG A 60 -14.71 -1.26 -3.88
CA ARG A 60 -16.12 -0.84 -3.93
C ARG A 60 -16.29 0.61 -4.41
N PRO A 61 -15.70 1.64 -3.78
CA PRO A 61 -15.78 3.02 -4.27
C PRO A 61 -15.04 3.24 -5.60
N ALA A 62 -14.04 2.41 -5.92
CA ALA A 62 -13.39 2.45 -7.23
C ALA A 62 -14.39 2.10 -8.35
N ASN A 63 -15.20 1.04 -8.16
CA ASN A 63 -16.07 0.47 -9.19
C ASN A 63 -17.52 0.97 -9.15
N ASP A 64 -18.06 1.32 -7.97
CA ASP A 64 -19.45 1.78 -7.81
C ASP A 64 -19.52 3.26 -7.38
N PRO A 65 -20.02 4.17 -8.24
CA PRO A 65 -20.25 5.57 -7.89
C PRO A 65 -21.14 5.80 -6.66
N LYS A 66 -22.03 4.86 -6.32
CA LYS A 66 -22.93 4.97 -5.16
C LYS A 66 -22.22 4.76 -3.83
N GLU A 67 -21.08 4.08 -3.83
CA GLU A 67 -20.27 3.84 -2.63
C GLU A 67 -19.20 4.94 -2.39
N ARG A 68 -19.19 6.00 -3.23
CA ARG A 68 -18.23 7.11 -3.14
C ARG A 68 -18.65 8.18 -2.13
N ASP A 69 -18.90 7.77 -0.90
CA ASP A 69 -19.03 8.75 0.19
C ASP A 69 -17.73 9.58 0.30
N PRO A 70 -17.79 10.93 0.24
CA PRO A 70 -16.59 11.76 0.19
C PRO A 70 -15.65 11.59 1.38
N ALA A 71 -16.18 11.39 2.58
CA ALA A 71 -15.35 11.22 3.78
C ALA A 71 -14.68 9.85 3.79
N HIS A 72 -15.41 8.81 3.41
CA HIS A 72 -14.88 7.45 3.27
C HIS A 72 -13.77 7.38 2.21
N VAL A 73 -14.02 7.89 1.01
CA VAL A 73 -13.03 7.91 -0.08
C VAL A 73 -11.78 8.70 0.31
N ARG A 74 -11.95 9.84 1.00
CA ARG A 74 -10.82 10.62 1.49
C ARG A 74 -9.98 9.83 2.50
N MET A 75 -10.60 9.13 3.43
CA MET A 75 -9.90 8.30 4.40
C MET A 75 -9.09 7.20 3.71
N LEU A 76 -9.66 6.51 2.72
CA LEU A 76 -8.96 5.49 1.92
C LEU A 76 -7.76 6.09 1.17
N ASN A 77 -7.95 7.25 0.53
CA ASN A 77 -6.90 7.93 -0.23
C ASN A 77 -5.79 8.49 0.66
N ASP A 78 -6.10 8.93 1.88
CA ASP A 78 -5.08 9.36 2.84
C ASP A 78 -4.15 8.20 3.23
N VAL A 79 -4.71 7.00 3.46
CA VAL A 79 -3.90 5.79 3.71
C VAL A 79 -3.04 5.43 2.49
N LEU A 80 -3.63 5.43 1.28
CA LEU A 80 -2.89 5.13 0.05
C LEU A 80 -1.76 6.13 -0.24
N ARG A 81 -2.01 7.43 -0.02
CA ARG A 81 -1.02 8.50 -0.21
C ARG A 81 0.17 8.34 0.74
N ASP A 82 -0.10 7.92 1.97
CA ASP A 82 0.89 7.87 3.03
C ASP A 82 1.50 6.46 3.21
N LEU A 83 1.08 5.46 2.41
CA LEU A 83 1.58 4.08 2.45
C LEU A 83 3.11 4.00 2.43
N GLU A 84 3.74 4.65 1.45
CA GLU A 84 5.21 4.64 1.29
C GLU A 84 5.92 5.24 2.51
N LYS A 85 5.31 6.23 3.17
CA LYS A 85 5.88 6.87 4.36
C LYS A 85 5.99 5.89 5.53
N GLY A 86 5.17 4.83 5.54
CA GLY A 86 5.24 3.76 6.53
C GLY A 86 6.54 2.96 6.49
N PHE A 87 7.29 3.01 5.39
CA PHE A 87 8.57 2.31 5.23
C PHE A 87 9.78 3.20 5.53
N LEU A 88 9.58 4.50 5.79
CA LEU A 88 10.66 5.41 6.13
C LEU A 88 11.15 5.16 7.56
N ILE A 89 12.47 5.02 7.73
CA ILE A 89 13.13 4.91 9.04
C ILE A 89 13.63 6.31 9.42
N PRO A 90 13.07 7.00 10.44
CA PRO A 90 13.43 8.40 10.74
C PRO A 90 14.90 8.61 11.13
N ASN A 91 15.53 7.60 11.74
CA ASN A 91 16.93 7.62 12.16
C ASN A 91 17.59 6.31 11.68
N PRO A 92 17.96 6.20 10.40
CA PRO A 92 18.57 4.99 9.89
C PRO A 92 19.95 4.78 10.53
N PRO A 93 20.40 3.52 10.70
CA PRO A 93 21.75 3.24 11.19
C PRO A 93 22.82 3.91 10.31
N PRO A 94 23.97 4.30 10.88
CA PRO A 94 25.08 4.85 10.09
C PRO A 94 25.44 3.94 8.90
N GLY A 95 25.53 4.52 7.71
CA GLY A 95 25.82 3.80 6.47
C GLY A 95 24.60 3.35 5.66
N PHE A 96 23.38 3.67 6.11
CA PHE A 96 22.11 3.40 5.41
C PHE A 96 21.34 4.67 4.99
N TYR A 97 22.04 5.80 4.83
CA TYR A 97 21.51 7.08 4.35
C TYR A 97 22.13 7.51 3.02
#